data_AF-A0A9W7Q6L8-F1
#
_entry.id   AF-A0A9W7Q6L8-F1
#
_cell.length_a   1.000
_cell.length_b   1.000
_cell.length_c   1.000
_cell.angle_alpha   90.00
_cell.angle_beta   90.00
_cell.angle_gamma   90.00
#
_symmetry.space_group_name_H-M   'P 1'
#
loop_
_entity.id
_entity.type
_entity.pdbx_description
1 polymer ?
#
loop_
_entity_poly.entity_id
_entity_poly.type
_entity_poly.pdbx_seq_one_letter_code
_entity_poly.pdbx_strand_id
1 'polypeptide(L)'
;MKKVPVDKKRAFMDFLLRNVLSKGDEGYRLLFTFNKYDHFAKRVQFVEDAKVYAYAIKISEESLGDNEFMFFKRDEIVMSSFSTFEHFDENREDTIYIQINFTGKYSNKLYLEVVGNDDCTLTPYLNEEDHAEIDRLLKYQLIDHALDTKNEQMFRELVSN
;
A
#
# COMPACT_ATOMS: atom_id res chain seq x y z
N MET A 1 -7.25 -14.38 5.74
CA MET A 1 -7.20 -12.92 6.00
C MET A 1 -7.71 -12.57 7.39
N LYS A 2 -6.96 -11.73 8.11
CA LYS A 2 -7.33 -11.21 9.44
C LYS A 2 -8.52 -10.26 9.32
N LYS A 3 -9.58 -10.47 10.10
CA LYS A 3 -10.75 -9.58 10.10
C LYS A 3 -10.41 -8.27 10.82
N VAL A 4 -10.12 -7.22 10.07
CA VAL A 4 -9.87 -5.87 10.60
C VAL A 4 -11.20 -5.21 10.96
N PRO A 5 -11.35 -4.63 12.17
CA PRO A 5 -12.54 -3.86 12.54
C PRO A 5 -12.81 -2.69 11.59
N VAL A 6 -14.09 -2.39 11.33
CA VAL A 6 -14.50 -1.33 10.41
C VAL A 6 -13.97 0.04 10.85
N ASP A 7 -13.94 0.31 12.16
CA ASP A 7 -13.46 1.60 12.68
C ASP A 7 -11.99 1.86 12.33
N LYS A 8 -11.15 0.82 12.32
CA LYS A 8 -9.75 0.95 11.90
C LYS A 8 -9.64 1.25 10.40
N LYS A 9 -10.46 0.57 9.59
CA LYS A 9 -10.53 0.82 8.13
C LYS A 9 -10.98 2.25 7.86
N ARG A 10 -12.00 2.75 8.58
CA ARG A 10 -12.50 4.13 8.50
C ARG A 10 -11.43 5.14 8.88
N ALA A 11 -10.74 4.92 10.00
CA ALA A 11 -9.63 5.79 10.43
C ALA A 11 -8.53 5.87 9.35
N PHE A 12 -8.21 4.75 8.70
CA PHE A 12 -7.26 4.75 7.60
C PHE A 12 -7.79 5.46 6.34
N MET A 13 -9.04 5.21 5.93
CA MET A 13 -9.66 5.94 4.81
C MET A 13 -9.70 7.45 5.06
N ASP A 14 -10.04 7.88 6.27
CA ASP A 14 -10.02 9.30 6.66
C ASP A 14 -8.60 9.88 6.62
N PHE A 15 -7.57 9.09 6.95
CA PHE A 15 -6.19 9.51 6.79
C PHE A 15 -5.83 9.72 5.32
N LEU A 16 -6.20 8.77 4.44
CA LEU A 16 -5.92 8.87 3.00
C LEU A 16 -6.60 10.09 2.37
N LEU A 17 -7.89 10.30 2.65
CA LEU A 17 -8.68 11.41 2.12
C LEU A 17 -8.17 12.78 2.60
N ARG A 18 -7.48 12.86 3.74
CA ARG A 18 -6.98 14.12 4.31
C ARG A 18 -5.53 14.43 3.94
N ASN A 19 -4.70 13.40 3.75
CA ASN A 19 -3.24 13.57 3.71
C ASN A 19 -2.57 13.01 2.45
N VAL A 20 -3.24 12.13 1.69
CA VAL A 20 -2.61 11.38 0.60
C VAL A 20 -3.29 11.66 -0.74
N LEU A 21 -4.63 11.65 -0.78
CA LEU A 21 -5.39 11.73 -2.03
C LEU A 21 -5.89 13.15 -2.29
N SER A 22 -5.81 13.59 -3.54
CA SER A 22 -6.34 14.89 -3.95
C SER A 22 -7.84 14.78 -4.28
N LYS A 23 -8.61 15.83 -3.95
CA LYS A 23 -10.08 15.82 -4.13
C LYS A 23 -10.53 15.66 -5.60
N GLY A 24 -9.63 15.93 -6.54
CA GLY A 24 -9.89 15.78 -7.97
C GLY A 24 -9.90 14.33 -8.44
N ASP A 25 -9.22 13.45 -7.71
CA ASP A 25 -8.81 12.13 -8.19
C ASP A 25 -9.96 11.12 -8.12
N GLU A 26 -9.95 10.17 -9.06
CA GLU A 26 -10.91 9.06 -9.10
C GLU A 26 -10.83 8.22 -7.80
N GLY A 27 -9.62 7.99 -7.29
CA GLY A 27 -9.39 7.29 -6.03
C GLY A 27 -10.04 8.00 -4.83
N TYR A 28 -9.92 9.33 -4.75
CA TYR A 28 -10.55 10.11 -3.67
C TYR A 28 -12.08 9.97 -3.71
N ARG A 29 -12.69 10.12 -4.90
CA ARG A 29 -14.16 10.06 -5.05
C ARG A 29 -14.72 8.71 -4.63
N LEU A 30 -14.05 7.63 -5.02
CA LEU A 30 -14.47 6.28 -4.65
C LEU A 30 -14.30 6.03 -3.15
N LEU A 31 -13.12 6.33 -2.60
CA LEU A 31 -12.85 6.13 -1.16
C LEU A 31 -13.75 6.99 -0.28
N PHE A 32 -14.05 8.22 -0.69
CA PHE A 32 -14.99 9.08 0.02
C PHE A 32 -16.37 8.42 0.13
N THR A 33 -16.84 7.82 -0.96
CA THR A 33 -18.12 7.10 -1.02
C THR A 33 -18.10 5.84 -0.16
N PHE A 34 -17.06 5.02 -0.29
CA PHE A 34 -16.91 3.78 0.48
C PHE A 34 -16.75 4.02 1.97
N ASN A 35 -16.05 5.08 2.35
CA ASN A 35 -15.96 5.51 3.72
C ASN A 35 -17.30 6.04 4.22
N LYS A 36 -18.07 6.79 3.42
CA LYS A 36 -19.36 7.33 3.88
C LYS A 36 -20.39 6.24 4.21
N TYR A 37 -20.50 5.18 3.41
CA TYR A 37 -21.56 4.19 3.57
C TYR A 37 -21.09 2.88 4.22
N ASP A 38 -21.84 2.46 5.23
CA ASP A 38 -21.47 1.35 6.12
C ASP A 38 -21.36 -0.01 5.41
N HIS A 39 -22.18 -0.24 4.38
CA HIS A 39 -22.16 -1.48 3.62
C HIS A 39 -20.86 -1.63 2.81
N PHE A 40 -20.34 -0.55 2.23
CA PHE A 40 -19.03 -0.56 1.57
C PHE A 40 -17.90 -0.71 2.58
N ALA A 41 -17.87 0.11 3.64
CA ALA A 41 -16.81 0.08 4.64
C ALA A 41 -16.60 -1.30 5.29
N LYS A 42 -17.68 -2.08 5.45
CA LYS A 42 -17.62 -3.48 5.94
C LYS A 42 -16.93 -4.44 4.98
N ARG A 43 -17.08 -4.21 3.68
CA ARG A 43 -16.57 -5.05 2.58
C ARG A 43 -15.17 -4.68 2.11
N VAL A 44 -14.72 -3.46 2.37
CA VAL A 44 -13.34 -3.03 2.03
C VAL A 44 -12.32 -3.89 2.77
N GLN A 45 -11.33 -4.40 2.04
CA GLN A 45 -10.16 -5.07 2.58
C GLN A 45 -8.92 -4.46 1.93
N PHE A 46 -8.00 -3.95 2.75
CA PHE A 46 -6.75 -3.40 2.25
C PHE A 46 -5.73 -4.52 2.06
N VAL A 47 -5.05 -4.50 0.91
CA VAL A 47 -4.10 -5.54 0.49
C VAL A 47 -2.81 -4.93 -0.03
N GLU A 48 -1.74 -5.73 -0.08
CA GLU A 48 -0.45 -5.29 -0.64
C GLU A 48 -0.44 -5.33 -2.17
N ASP A 49 -0.98 -6.40 -2.77
CA ASP A 49 -1.04 -6.55 -4.23
C ASP A 49 -2.48 -6.76 -4.67
N ALA A 50 -3.01 -5.81 -5.46
CA ALA A 50 -4.34 -5.90 -6.05
C ALA A 50 -4.43 -6.95 -7.18
N LYS A 51 -3.31 -7.29 -7.85
CA LYS A 51 -3.34 -8.14 -9.06
C LYS A 51 -3.68 -9.60 -8.80
N VAL A 52 -3.53 -10.06 -7.55
CA VAL A 52 -3.87 -11.45 -7.18
C VAL A 52 -5.38 -11.69 -7.11
N TYR A 53 -6.17 -10.61 -7.18
CA TYR A 53 -7.62 -10.64 -7.03
C TYR A 53 -8.33 -10.39 -8.37
N ALA A 54 -9.37 -11.18 -8.63
CA ALA A 54 -10.21 -10.99 -9.81
C ALA A 54 -10.95 -9.63 -9.83
N TYR A 55 -11.19 -9.06 -8.65
CA TYR A 55 -11.83 -7.76 -8.46
C TYR A 55 -11.07 -6.96 -7.41
N ALA A 56 -10.25 -6.02 -7.85
CA ALA A 56 -9.47 -5.19 -6.93
C ALA A 56 -9.19 -3.81 -7.49
N ILE A 57 -9.03 -2.86 -6.57
CA ILE A 57 -8.75 -1.48 -6.87
C ILE A 57 -7.31 -1.19 -6.46
N LYS A 58 -6.57 -0.51 -7.32
CA LYS A 58 -5.27 0.08 -7.01
C LYS A 58 -5.41 1.59 -7.06
N ILE A 59 -5.00 2.26 -6.00
CA ILE A 59 -4.97 3.71 -5.90
C ILE A 59 -3.53 4.11 -5.56
N SER A 60 -2.98 5.06 -6.31
CA SER A 60 -1.62 5.54 -6.13
C SER A 60 -1.63 7.04 -5.88
N GLU A 61 -0.80 7.50 -4.95
CA GLU A 61 -0.50 8.92 -4.76
C GLU A 61 0.12 9.50 -6.05
N GLU A 62 -0.34 10.70 -6.44
CA GLU A 62 0.06 11.40 -7.66
C GLU A 62 1.60 11.52 -7.81
N SER A 63 2.30 11.74 -6.69
CA SER A 63 3.75 11.94 -6.66
C SER A 63 4.57 10.71 -7.06
N LEU A 64 3.96 9.52 -7.13
CA LEU A 64 4.64 8.27 -7.48
C LEU A 64 4.76 8.04 -8.99
N GLY A 65 4.10 8.85 -9.83
CA GLY A 65 4.18 8.74 -11.30
C GLY A 65 3.57 7.46 -11.90
N ASP A 66 2.86 6.67 -11.08
CA ASP A 66 2.07 5.51 -11.50
C ASP A 66 0.63 5.94 -11.81
N ASN A 67 -0.17 5.06 -12.40
CA ASN A 67 -1.58 5.33 -12.61
C ASN A 67 -2.28 5.50 -11.25
N GLU A 68 -2.91 6.68 -11.07
CA GLU A 68 -3.56 7.11 -9.83
C GLU A 68 -4.71 6.20 -9.41
N PHE A 69 -5.43 5.63 -10.38
CA PHE A 69 -6.58 4.78 -10.13
C PHE A 69 -6.71 3.68 -11.19
N MET A 70 -6.86 2.44 -10.74
CA MET A 70 -7.19 1.29 -11.56
C MET A 70 -8.16 0.38 -10.83
N PHE A 71 -9.16 -0.13 -11.53
CA PHE A 71 -9.99 -1.24 -11.09
C PHE A 71 -9.75 -2.44 -12.00
N PHE A 72 -9.11 -3.47 -11.44
CA PHE A 72 -8.94 -4.78 -12.07
C PHE A 72 -10.25 -5.54 -11.97
N LYS A 73 -10.85 -5.82 -13.11
CA LYS A 73 -12.13 -6.52 -13.26
C LYS A 73 -11.91 -7.71 -14.19
N ARG A 74 -11.36 -8.79 -13.64
CA ARG A 74 -10.87 -9.97 -14.38
C ARG A 74 -9.84 -9.56 -15.45
N ASP A 75 -10.22 -9.64 -16.72
CA ASP A 75 -9.36 -9.34 -17.86
C ASP A 75 -9.49 -7.87 -18.33
N GLU A 76 -10.33 -7.09 -17.66
CA GLU A 76 -10.57 -5.67 -17.95
C GLU A 76 -9.93 -4.77 -16.89
N ILE A 77 -9.32 -3.67 -17.34
CA ILE A 77 -8.87 -2.58 -16.46
C ILE A 77 -9.78 -1.38 -16.68
N VAL A 78 -10.44 -0.95 -15.61
CA VAL A 78 -11.35 0.21 -15.60
C VAL A 78 -10.68 1.36 -14.84
N MET A 79 -10.58 2.53 -15.46
CA MET A 79 -9.96 3.72 -14.84
C MET A 79 -10.98 4.74 -14.31
N SER A 80 -12.27 4.39 -14.32
CA SER A 80 -13.34 5.26 -13.83
C SER A 80 -13.82 4.83 -12.44
N SER A 81 -13.80 5.75 -11.47
CA SER A 81 -14.37 5.53 -10.14
C SER A 81 -15.88 5.31 -10.19
N PHE A 82 -16.58 5.97 -11.12
CA PHE A 82 -18.03 5.85 -11.25
C PHE A 82 -18.43 4.43 -11.69
N SER A 83 -17.83 3.92 -12.77
CA SER A 83 -18.09 2.55 -13.22
C SER A 83 -17.67 1.49 -12.19
N THR A 84 -16.60 1.77 -11.43
CA THR A 84 -16.17 0.90 -10.32
C THR A 84 -17.20 0.90 -9.18
N PHE A 85 -17.74 2.08 -8.84
CA PHE A 85 -18.80 2.22 -7.85
C PHE A 85 -20.06 1.44 -8.26
N GLU A 86 -20.54 1.63 -9.49
CA GLU A 86 -21.73 0.92 -9.99
C GLU A 86 -21.56 -0.60 -9.87
N HIS A 87 -20.40 -1.12 -10.26
CA HIS A 87 -20.09 -2.54 -10.13
C HIS A 87 -20.25 -3.05 -8.69
N PHE A 88 -19.69 -2.35 -7.70
CA PHE A 88 -19.76 -2.79 -6.30
C PHE A 88 -21.09 -2.50 -5.60
N ASP A 89 -21.88 -1.56 -6.12
CA ASP A 89 -23.26 -1.29 -5.66
C ASP A 89 -24.25 -2.35 -6.17
N GLU A 90 -24.06 -2.80 -7.41
CA GLU A 90 -24.79 -3.93 -8.00
C GLU A 90 -24.41 -5.26 -7.32
N ASN A 91 -23.12 -5.49 -7.10
CA ASN A 91 -22.60 -6.73 -6.52
C ASN A 91 -22.39 -6.58 -5.00
N ARG A 92 -23.51 -6.61 -4.27
CA ARG A 92 -23.55 -6.24 -2.84
C ARG A 92 -22.77 -7.14 -1.89
N GLU A 93 -22.53 -8.38 -2.29
CA GLU A 93 -21.85 -9.38 -1.48
C GLU A 93 -20.33 -9.41 -1.73
N ASP A 94 -19.85 -8.76 -2.78
CA ASP A 94 -18.46 -8.85 -3.21
C ASP A 94 -17.52 -8.11 -2.26
N THR A 95 -16.43 -8.78 -1.88
CA THR A 95 -15.35 -8.15 -1.12
C THR A 95 -14.62 -7.14 -2.00
N ILE A 96 -14.32 -5.98 -1.43
CA ILE A 96 -13.69 -4.87 -2.16
C ILE A 96 -12.22 -4.83 -1.75
N TYR A 97 -11.36 -5.45 -2.55
CA TYR A 97 -9.91 -5.42 -2.30
C TYR A 97 -9.32 -4.11 -2.80
N ILE A 98 -8.55 -3.43 -1.95
CA ILE A 98 -7.95 -2.13 -2.27
C ILE A 98 -6.47 -2.12 -1.91
N GLN A 99 -5.62 -1.92 -2.90
CA GLN A 99 -4.21 -1.57 -2.73
C GLN A 99 -4.08 -0.04 -2.75
N ILE A 100 -3.33 0.51 -1.78
CA ILE A 100 -2.99 1.93 -1.72
C ILE A 100 -1.46 2.06 -1.79
N ASN A 101 -0.97 2.84 -2.75
CA ASN A 101 0.44 3.19 -2.86
C ASN A 101 0.61 4.66 -2.51
N PHE A 102 1.44 4.94 -1.50
CA PHE A 102 1.78 6.30 -1.09
C PHE A 102 3.14 6.31 -0.40
N THR A 103 3.76 7.48 -0.39
CA THR A 103 5.08 7.70 0.18
C THR A 103 5.07 7.40 1.68
N GLY A 104 5.99 6.54 2.12
CA GLY A 104 6.13 6.18 3.54
C GLY A 104 5.06 5.22 4.08
N LYS A 105 4.34 4.48 3.21
CA LYS A 105 3.27 3.56 3.65
C LYS A 105 3.70 2.55 4.72
N TYR A 106 4.91 1.98 4.60
CA TYR A 106 5.41 0.99 5.56
C TYR A 106 5.82 1.58 6.92
N SER A 107 5.96 2.90 7.03
CA SER A 107 6.18 3.60 8.29
C SER A 107 4.86 4.08 8.92
N ASN A 108 3.74 3.96 8.20
CA ASN A 108 2.43 4.43 8.66
C ASN A 108 1.71 3.36 9.48
N LYS A 109 1.46 3.67 10.76
CA LYS A 109 0.78 2.74 11.68
C LYS A 109 -0.64 2.38 11.24
N LEU A 110 -1.41 3.34 10.71
CA LEU A 110 -2.78 3.08 10.27
C LEU A 110 -2.81 2.09 9.10
N TYR A 111 -1.85 2.20 8.18
CA TYR A 111 -1.69 1.25 7.08
C TYR A 111 -1.37 -0.16 7.59
N LEU A 112 -0.32 -0.30 8.42
CA LEU A 112 0.09 -1.60 8.97
C LEU A 112 -1.00 -2.27 9.82
N GLU A 113 -1.91 -1.49 10.41
CA GLU A 113 -3.03 -2.02 11.18
C GLU A 113 -4.16 -2.61 10.34
N VAL A 114 -4.30 -2.17 9.08
CA VAL A 114 -5.45 -2.51 8.23
C VAL A 114 -5.09 -3.34 7.00
N VAL A 115 -3.84 -3.27 6.54
CA VAL A 115 -3.36 -4.11 5.45
C VAL A 115 -3.43 -5.56 5.92
N GLY A 116 -4.15 -6.37 5.16
CA GLY A 116 -4.19 -7.80 5.41
C GLY A 116 -2.80 -8.37 5.12
N ASN A 117 -2.24 -9.12 6.08
CA ASN A 117 -1.36 -10.21 5.71
C ASN A 117 -2.24 -11.21 4.97
N ASP A 118 -2.34 -11.05 3.66
CA ASP A 118 -2.45 -12.24 2.85
C ASP A 118 -1.26 -13.12 3.21
N ASP A 119 -1.44 -14.43 3.17
CA ASP A 119 -0.30 -15.34 3.05
C ASP A 119 0.46 -15.13 1.70
N CYS A 120 0.39 -13.94 1.11
CA CYS A 120 1.43 -13.37 0.27
C CYS A 120 2.66 -13.27 1.15
N THR A 121 3.50 -14.29 1.04
CA THR A 121 4.94 -14.23 1.24
C THR A 121 5.41 -12.79 1.16
N LEU A 122 5.74 -12.20 2.32
CA LEU A 122 6.47 -10.95 2.49
C LEU A 122 7.90 -11.08 1.93
N THR A 123 8.06 -11.75 0.81
CA THR A 123 9.18 -11.53 -0.08
C THR A 123 8.72 -10.36 -0.94
N PRO A 124 9.08 -9.10 -0.60
CA PRO A 124 9.22 -8.13 -1.68
C PRO A 124 10.01 -8.84 -2.78
N TYR A 125 9.56 -8.73 -4.03
CA TYR A 125 10.29 -9.26 -5.17
C TYR A 125 11.54 -8.38 -5.36
N LEU A 126 12.43 -8.42 -4.37
CA LEU A 126 13.76 -7.87 -4.42
C LEU A 126 14.49 -8.80 -5.37
N ASN A 127 14.81 -8.27 -6.54
CA ASN A 127 15.75 -8.97 -7.40
C ASN A 127 17.15 -8.91 -6.74
N GLU A 128 18.11 -9.64 -7.30
CA GLU A 128 19.49 -9.62 -6.77
C GLU A 128 20.10 -8.21 -6.75
N GLU A 129 19.64 -7.32 -7.64
CA GLU A 129 20.10 -5.93 -7.73
C GLU A 129 19.57 -5.07 -6.57
N ASP A 130 18.29 -5.22 -6.21
CA ASP A 130 17.67 -4.56 -5.07
C ASP A 130 18.30 -5.03 -3.75
N HIS A 131 18.59 -6.32 -3.63
CA HIS A 131 19.31 -6.88 -2.49
C HIS A 131 20.72 -6.30 -2.37
N ALA A 132 21.46 -6.22 -3.48
CA ALA A 132 22.80 -5.64 -3.50
C ALA A 132 22.80 -4.16 -3.11
N GLU A 133 21.81 -3.38 -3.56
CA GLU A 133 21.72 -1.96 -3.23
C GLU A 133 21.30 -1.74 -1.77
N ILE A 134 20.38 -2.55 -1.23
CA ILE A 134 20.02 -2.52 0.19
C ILE A 134 21.26 -2.85 1.05
N ASP A 135 21.97 -3.91 0.73
CA ASP A 135 23.17 -4.32 1.47
C ASP A 135 24.26 -3.23 1.41
N ARG A 136 24.43 -2.61 0.24
CA ARG A 136 25.35 -1.48 0.05
C ARG A 136 24.96 -0.28 0.91
N LEU A 137 23.69 0.12 0.91
CA LEU A 137 23.19 1.23 1.73
C LEU A 137 23.35 0.95 3.22
N LEU A 138 23.01 -0.26 3.66
CA LEU A 138 23.16 -0.70 5.04
C LEU A 138 24.64 -0.65 5.47
N LYS A 139 25.53 -1.12 4.60
CA LYS A 139 26.98 -1.11 4.83
C LYS A 139 27.53 0.30 4.99
N TYR A 140 27.11 1.26 4.16
CA TYR A 140 27.51 2.65 4.31
C TYR A 140 27.03 3.25 5.64
N GLN A 141 25.78 3.01 6.03
CA GLN A 141 25.26 3.48 7.32
C GLN A 141 26.02 2.88 8.51
N LEU A 142 26.40 1.60 8.43
CA LEU A 142 27.20 0.94 9.47
C LEU A 142 28.63 1.46 9.53
N ILE A 143 29.22 1.80 8.38
CA ILE A 143 30.54 2.44 8.31
C ILE A 143 30.49 3.83 8.95
N ASP A 144 29.50 4.66 8.61
CA ASP A 144 29.31 5.99 9.20
C ASP A 144 29.12 5.88 10.71
N HIS A 145 28.32 4.91 11.17
CA HIS A 145 28.13 4.64 12.59
C HIS A 145 29.44 4.22 13.29
N ALA A 146 30.26 3.38 12.66
CA ALA A 146 31.55 2.96 13.20
C ALA A 146 32.53 4.15 13.31
N LEU A 147 32.49 5.09 12.35
CA LEU A 147 33.27 6.32 12.40
C LEU A 147 32.80 7.25 13.53
N ASP A 148 31.49 7.46 13.66
CA ASP A 148 30.89 8.29 14.70
C ASP A 148 31.19 7.77 16.11
N THR A 149 31.19 6.44 16.28
CA THR A 149 31.47 5.78 17.56
C THR A 149 32.95 5.48 17.78
N LYS A 150 33.82 5.82 16.83
CA LYS A 150 35.27 5.50 16.82
C LYS A 150 35.56 4.01 17.04
N ASN A 151 34.71 3.15 16.51
CA ASN A 151 34.88 1.70 16.57
C ASN A 151 35.74 1.21 15.41
N GLU A 152 37.06 1.28 15.58
CA GLU A 152 38.03 0.90 14.55
C GLU A 152 37.93 -0.57 14.10
N GLN A 153 37.57 -1.47 15.01
CA GLN A 153 37.45 -2.88 14.71
C GLN A 153 36.28 -3.13 13.74
N MET A 154 35.11 -2.56 14.08
CA MET A 154 33.91 -2.64 13.23
C MET A 154 34.13 -1.99 11.86
N PHE A 155 34.82 -0.85 11.81
CA PHE A 155 35.15 -0.19 10.54
C PHE A 155 36.03 -1.08 9.65
N ARG A 156 37.08 -1.69 10.21
CA ARG A 156 37.99 -2.57 9.45
C ARG A 156 37.27 -3.81 8.92
N GLU A 157 36.38 -4.40 9.70
CA GLU A 157 35.57 -5.56 9.29
C GLU A 157 34.61 -5.20 8.14
N LEU A 158 33.97 -4.02 8.21
CA LEU A 158 33.02 -3.56 7.19
C LEU A 158 33.68 -3.15 5.87
N VAL A 159 34.92 -2.66 5.88
CA VAL A 159 35.64 -2.23 4.66
C VAL A 159 36.39 -3.38 3.97
N SER A 160 36.65 -4.49 4.66
CA SER A 160 37.46 -5.61 4.14
C SER A 160 36.66 -6.68 3.37
N ASN A 161 35.34 -6.73 3.55
CA ASN A 161 34.39 -7.49 2.69
C ASN A 161 33.85 -6.59 1.58
#